data_AF-C7G6Q4-F1
#
_entry.id   AF-C7G6Q4-F1
#
_cell.length_a   1.000
_cell.length_b   1.000
_cell.length_c   1.000
_cell.angle_alpha   90.00
_cell.angle_beta   90.00
_cell.angle_gamma   90.00
#
_symmetry.space_group_name_H-M   'P 1'
#
loop_
_entity.id
_entity.type
_entity.pdbx_description
1 polymer ?
#
loop_
_entity_poly.entity_id
_entity_poly.type
_entity_poly.pdbx_seq_one_letter_code
_entity_poly.pdbx_strand_id
1 'polypeptide(L)'
;MKLAYICSPCRGDYEKNIIKAQEYCREAMNDGLLPLAPHVYFTQFVDDTNPEERKLGLRCGLQLLRHCQLIRVYGCKVSAGMYDEIQLAECSTLRSKFSARRNLSRTCWRSTIMQQ
;
A
#
# COMPACT_ATOMS: atom_id res chain seq x y z
N MET A 1 17.98 -3.66 -8.21
CA MET A 1 16.54 -3.93 -7.97
C MET A 1 15.83 -2.62 -7.66
N LYS A 2 14.55 -2.46 -8.03
CA LYS A 2 13.78 -1.23 -7.76
C LYS A 2 12.98 -1.37 -6.47
N LEU A 3 12.97 -0.35 -5.62
CA LEU A 3 12.18 -0.34 -4.38
C LEU A 3 10.69 -0.15 -4.69
N ALA A 4 9.89 -1.09 -4.22
CA ALA A 4 8.46 -1.20 -4.48
C ALA A 4 7.66 -1.09 -3.17
N TYR A 5 6.83 -0.05 -3.06
CA TYR A 5 5.88 0.08 -1.97
C TYR A 5 4.69 -0.85 -2.21
N ILE A 6 4.41 -1.75 -1.27
CA ILE A 6 3.27 -2.66 -1.33
C ILE A 6 2.13 -2.08 -0.48
N CYS A 7 1.09 -1.62 -1.15
CA CYS A 7 -0.14 -1.13 -0.56
C CYS A 7 -1.19 -2.24 -0.64
N SER A 8 -1.66 -2.75 0.50
CA SER A 8 -2.71 -3.77 0.58
C SER A 8 -3.65 -3.49 1.75
N PRO A 9 -4.91 -3.97 1.69
CA PRO A 9 -5.87 -3.76 2.77
C PRO A 9 -5.36 -4.41 4.07
N CYS A 10 -5.31 -3.62 5.13
CA CYS A 10 -4.93 -4.07 6.48
C CYS A 10 -6.16 -4.26 7.40
N ARG A 11 -7.24 -3.50 7.18
CA ARG A 11 -8.46 -3.56 8.00
C ARG A 11 -9.31 -4.82 7.77
N GLY A 12 -9.98 -5.27 8.83
CA GLY A 12 -10.82 -6.45 8.85
C GLY A 12 -10.10 -7.59 9.55
N ASP A 13 -9.81 -8.66 8.82
CA ASP A 13 -9.11 -9.83 9.34
C ASP A 13 -7.59 -9.61 9.30
N TYR A 14 -7.07 -9.01 10.37
CA TYR A 14 -5.70 -8.51 10.45
C TYR A 14 -4.65 -9.60 10.18
N GLU A 15 -4.77 -10.76 10.83
CA GLU A 15 -3.84 -11.89 10.63
C GLU A 15 -3.83 -12.38 9.19
N LYS A 16 -5.02 -12.58 8.59
CA LYS A 16 -5.11 -13.00 7.18
C LYS A 16 -4.56 -11.95 6.22
N ASN A 17 -4.75 -10.67 6.53
CA ASN A 17 -4.26 -9.57 5.71
C ASN A 17 -2.73 -9.48 5.76
N ILE A 18 -2.11 -9.71 6.93
CA ILE A 18 -0.65 -9.75 7.06
C ILE A 18 -0.06 -10.93 6.27
N ILE A 19 -0.66 -12.12 6.35
CA ILE A 19 -0.21 -13.29 5.57
C ILE A 19 -0.28 -12.99 4.07
N LYS A 20 -1.39 -12.42 3.59
CA LYS A 20 -1.53 -12.02 2.17
C LYS A 20 -0.53 -10.96 1.76
N ALA A 21 -0.26 -9.98 2.63
CA ALA A 21 0.73 -8.94 2.34
C ALA A 21 2.15 -9.53 2.20
N GLN A 22 2.49 -10.53 3.01
CA GLN A 22 3.75 -11.27 2.87
C GLN A 22 3.81 -12.06 1.55
N GLU A 23 2.71 -12.67 1.12
CA GLU A 23 2.60 -13.32 -0.20
C GLU A 23 2.83 -12.31 -1.34
N TYR A 24 2.21 -11.13 -1.29
CA TYR A 24 2.42 -10.06 -2.27
C TYR A 24 3.87 -9.58 -2.31
N CYS A 25 4.53 -9.47 -1.15
CA CYS A 25 5.96 -9.18 -1.10
C CYS A 25 6.78 -10.28 -1.80
N ARG A 26 6.46 -11.56 -1.55
CA ARG A 26 7.15 -12.68 -2.21
C ARG A 26 6.96 -12.66 -3.73
N GLU A 27 5.76 -12.37 -4.21
CA GLU A 27 5.48 -12.19 -5.64
C GLU A 27 6.30 -11.03 -6.23
N ALA A 28 6.35 -9.89 -5.56
CA ALA A 28 7.12 -8.75 -6.01
C ALA A 28 8.63 -9.05 -6.07
N MET A 29 9.16 -9.85 -5.15
CA MET A 29 10.55 -10.35 -5.24
C MET A 29 10.78 -11.21 -6.48
N ASN A 30 9.84 -12.10 -6.80
CA ASN A 30 9.92 -12.93 -8.01
C ASN A 30 9.85 -12.08 -9.30
N ASP A 31 9.16 -10.95 -9.27
CA ASP A 31 9.14 -9.95 -10.36
C ASP A 31 10.42 -9.08 -10.42
N GLY A 32 11.44 -9.35 -9.60
CA GLY A 32 12.72 -8.62 -9.57
C GLY A 32 12.68 -7.28 -8.84
N LEU A 33 11.68 -7.08 -7.98
CA LEU A 33 11.49 -5.87 -7.17
C LEU A 33 11.98 -6.10 -5.74
N LEU A 34 12.29 -5.00 -5.06
CA LEU A 34 12.54 -5.00 -3.62
C LEU A 34 11.27 -4.50 -2.91
N PRO A 35 10.41 -5.39 -2.37
CA PRO A 35 9.14 -4.98 -1.77
C PRO A 35 9.32 -4.40 -0.37
N LEU A 36 8.44 -3.46 -0.03
CA LEU A 36 8.28 -2.92 1.32
C LEU A 36 6.78 -2.78 1.61
N ALA A 37 6.28 -3.57 2.56
CA ALA A 37 4.90 -3.48 3.06
C ALA A 37 4.89 -2.78 4.43
N PRO A 38 4.55 -1.48 4.51
CA PRO A 38 4.66 -0.71 5.75
C PRO A 38 3.77 -1.24 6.87
N HIS A 39 2.57 -1.71 6.56
CA HIS A 39 1.66 -2.28 7.56
C HIS A 39 2.06 -3.68 8.03
N VAL A 40 3.04 -4.33 7.38
CA VAL A 40 3.70 -5.54 7.90
C VAL A 40 4.91 -5.16 8.75
N TYR A 41 5.65 -4.13 8.32
CA TYR A 41 6.87 -3.67 8.97
C TYR A 41 6.60 -2.88 10.26
N PHE A 42 5.85 -1.79 10.17
CA PHE A 42 5.60 -0.89 11.30
C PHE A 42 4.81 -1.57 12.41
N THR A 43 3.88 -2.45 12.06
CA THR A 43 3.03 -3.10 13.06
C THR A 43 3.75 -4.13 13.93
N GLN A 44 5.03 -4.42 13.64
CA GLN A 44 5.90 -5.16 14.56
C GLN A 44 6.29 -4.34 15.79
N PHE A 45 6.16 -3.00 15.73
CA PHE A 45 6.61 -2.09 16.80
C PHE A 45 5.73 -0.84 16.96
N VAL A 46 4.57 -0.78 16.29
CA VAL A 46 3.57 0.30 16.35
C VAL A 46 2.20 -0.36 16.45
N ASP A 47 1.41 0.04 17.45
CA ASP A 47 0.05 -0.44 17.65
C ASP A 47 -0.94 0.32 16.75
N ASP A 48 -1.42 -0.35 15.70
CA ASP A 48 -2.41 0.21 14.76
C ASP A 48 -3.82 0.40 15.38
N THR A 49 -4.06 -0.18 16.57
CA THR A 49 -5.30 0.02 17.34
C THR A 49 -5.27 1.30 18.17
N ASN A 50 -4.07 1.79 18.52
CA ASN A 50 -3.89 3.08 19.18
C ASN A 50 -3.94 4.23 18.14
N PRO A 51 -4.86 5.19 18.26
CA PRO A 51 -5.02 6.26 17.27
C PRO A 51 -3.76 7.12 17.05
N GLU A 52 -2.96 7.39 18.08
CA GLU A 52 -1.78 8.24 17.97
C GLU A 52 -0.61 7.49 17.31
N GLU A 53 -0.41 6.24 17.68
CA GLU A 53 0.58 5.35 17.05
C GLU A 53 0.21 5.04 15.60
N ARG A 54 -1.07 4.82 15.32
CA ARG A 54 -1.60 4.71 13.95
C ARG A 54 -1.26 5.93 13.11
N LYS A 55 -1.49 7.15 13.60
CA LYS A 55 -1.11 8.40 12.90
C LYS A 55 0.39 8.47 12.66
N LEU A 56 1.21 8.02 13.62
CA LEU A 56 2.66 7.94 13.45
C LEU A 56 3.05 6.94 12.35
N GLY A 57 2.51 5.72 12.39
CA GLY A 57 2.74 4.68 11.38
C GLY A 57 2.37 5.13 9.96
N LEU A 58 1.22 5.79 9.81
CA LEU A 58 0.80 6.37 8.53
C LEU A 58 1.76 7.45 8.04
N ARG A 59 2.16 8.40 8.90
CA ARG A 59 3.14 9.44 8.53
C ARG A 59 4.48 8.85 8.10
N CYS A 60 4.98 7.84 8.82
CA CYS A 60 6.21 7.15 8.48
C CYS A 60 6.07 6.36 7.16
N GLY A 61 4.93 5.71 6.91
CA GLY A 61 4.61 5.06 5.63
C GLY A 61 4.66 6.04 4.46
N LEU A 62 4.07 7.22 4.61
CA LEU A 62 4.11 8.28 3.59
C LEU A 62 5.53 8.78 3.32
N GLN A 63 6.40 8.88 4.34
CA GLN A 63 7.81 9.23 4.12
C GLN A 63 8.55 8.11 3.38
N LEU A 64 8.34 6.84 3.74
CA LEU A 64 8.91 5.70 3.00
C LEU A 64 8.48 5.69 1.54
N LEU A 65 7.21 5.99 1.27
CA LEU A 65 6.68 6.04 -0.09
C LEU A 65 7.46 7.02 -0.99
N ARG A 66 7.94 8.15 -0.45
CA ARG A 66 8.76 9.13 -1.19
C ARG A 66 10.11 8.58 -1.65
N HIS A 67 10.63 7.57 -0.95
CA HIS A 67 11.89 6.89 -1.32
C HIS A 67 11.66 5.71 -2.27
N CYS A 68 10.42 5.22 -2.37
CA CYS A 68 10.07 4.14 -3.28
C CYS A 68 10.06 4.61 -4.73
N GLN A 69 10.49 3.73 -5.63
CA GLN A 69 10.49 4.02 -7.07
C GLN A 69 9.18 3.60 -7.72
N LEU A 70 8.37 2.77 -7.08
CA LEU A 70 7.08 2.36 -7.61
C LEU A 70 6.15 1.96 -6.47
N ILE A 71 4.85 1.98 -6.74
CA ILE A 71 3.82 1.47 -5.84
C ILE A 71 3.09 0.31 -6.52
N ARG A 72 2.87 -0.76 -5.75
CA ARG A 72 2.02 -1.90 -6.10
C ARG A 72 0.84 -1.89 -5.15
N VAL A 73 -0.36 -1.74 -5.71
CA VAL A 73 -1.60 -1.75 -4.95
C VAL A 73 -2.31 -3.08 -5.16
N TYR A 74 -2.64 -3.75 -4.07
CA TYR A 74 -3.36 -5.01 -4.03
C TYR A 74 -4.67 -4.84 -3.26
N GLY A 75 -5.74 -5.50 -3.70
CA GLY A 75 -7.05 -5.51 -3.04
C GLY A 75 -8.09 -4.58 -3.68
N CYS A 76 -9.36 -5.02 -3.67
CA CYS A 76 -10.46 -4.34 -4.36
C CYS A 76 -11.21 -3.29 -3.50
N LYS A 77 -10.92 -3.23 -2.19
CA LYS A 77 -11.55 -2.27 -1.26
C LYS A 77 -10.51 -1.24 -0.84
N VAL A 78 -10.71 0.01 -1.26
CA VAL A 78 -9.89 1.16 -0.83
C VAL A 78 -10.29 1.52 0.59
N SER A 79 -9.36 1.42 1.54
CA SER A 79 -9.56 1.96 2.90
C SER A 79 -9.14 3.44 2.95
N ALA A 80 -9.59 4.19 3.95
CA ALA A 80 -9.21 5.60 4.12
C ALA A 80 -7.68 5.82 4.11
N GLY A 81 -6.91 4.90 4.72
CA GLY A 81 -5.43 4.98 4.68
C GLY A 81 -4.85 4.71 3.29
N MET A 82 -5.47 3.85 2.48
CA MET A 82 -5.05 3.64 1.09
C MET A 82 -5.35 4.87 0.23
N TYR A 83 -6.45 5.59 0.51
CA TYR A 83 -6.78 6.83 -0.19
C TYR A 83 -5.70 7.90 0.03
N ASP A 84 -5.27 8.11 1.27
CA ASP A 84 -4.20 9.07 1.60
C ASP A 84 -2.87 8.69 0.91
N GLU A 85 -2.50 7.40 0.93
CA GLU A 85 -1.31 6.89 0.25
C GLU A 85 -1.36 7.09 -1.28
N ILE A 86 -2.54 6.84 -1.88
CA ILE A 86 -2.76 7.00 -3.33
C ILE A 86 -2.74 8.49 -3.72
N GLN A 87 -3.41 9.35 -2.96
CA GLN A 87 -3.41 10.80 -3.22
C GLN A 87 -2.00 11.38 -3.13
N LEU A 88 -1.20 10.91 -2.16
CA LEU A 88 0.19 11.32 -2.03
C LEU A 88 1.07 10.76 -3.17
N ALA A 89 0.80 9.55 -3.65
CA ALA A 89 1.45 8.97 -4.83
C ALA A 89 1.09 9.70 -6.15
N GLU A 90 -0.12 10.27 -6.26
CA GLU A 90 -0.53 11.07 -7.41
C GLU A 90 0.08 12.48 -7.40
N CYS A 91 0.25 13.06 -6.21
CA CYS A 91 0.82 14.40 -6.02
C CYS A 91 2.35 14.41 -6.09
N SER A 92 2.99 13.30 -5.70
CA SER A 92 4.42 13.08 -5.93
C SER A 92 4.66 12.59 -7.36
N THR A 93 5.87 12.77 -7.88
CA THR A 93 6.32 12.41 -9.25
C THR A 93 6.21 10.90 -9.60
N LEU A 94 5.50 10.11 -8.77
CA LEU A 94 5.20 8.69 -8.91
C LEU A 94 4.06 8.40 -9.90
N ARG A 95 3.42 9.45 -10.45
CA ARG A 95 2.34 9.41 -11.45
C ARG A 95 2.60 8.50 -12.67
N SER A 96 3.87 8.23 -13.02
CA SER A 96 4.29 7.40 -14.15
C SER A 96 4.76 5.99 -13.78
N LYS A 97 4.66 5.56 -12.51
CA LYS A 97 5.23 4.31 -12.00
C LYS A 97 4.23 3.41 -11.26
N PHE A 98 2.94 3.55 -11.61
CA PHE A 98 1.87 2.69 -11.14
C PHE A 98 1.82 1.41 -11.97
N SER A 99 1.77 0.25 -11.32
CA SER A 99 1.43 -1.00 -12.03
C SER A 99 0.52 -1.84 -11.17
N ALA A 100 -0.77 -1.85 -11.52
CA ALA A 100 -1.74 -2.82 -11.05
C ALA A 100 -1.62 -4.09 -11.91
N ARG A 101 -1.42 -5.26 -11.29
CA ARG A 101 -1.43 -6.55 -11.99
C ARG A 101 -2.65 -7.37 -11.54
N ARG A 102 -3.46 -7.76 -12.53
CA ARG A 102 -4.58 -8.74 -12.55
C ARG A 102 -5.46 -8.85 -11.29
N ASN A 103 -6.51 -8.02 -11.27
CA ASN A 103 -7.89 -8.25 -10.79
C ASN A 103 -8.57 -7.00 -10.25
N LEU A 104 -7.87 -5.86 -10.21
CA LEU A 104 -8.53 -4.56 -10.27
C LEU A 104 -8.78 -4.24 -11.74
N SER A 105 -10.01 -4.41 -12.20
CA SER A 105 -10.43 -3.79 -13.44
C SER A 105 -10.10 -2.30 -13.37
N ARG A 106 -9.62 -1.71 -14.49
CA ARG A 106 -9.50 -0.24 -14.64
C ARG A 106 -10.76 0.51 -14.18
N THR A 107 -11.90 -0.19 -14.15
CA THR A 107 -13.21 0.25 -13.67
C THR A 107 -13.29 0.47 -12.17
N CYS A 108 -12.74 -0.41 -11.31
CA CYS A 108 -12.78 -0.24 -9.85
C CYS A 108 -12.03 1.03 -9.38
N TRP A 109 -11.05 1.46 -10.17
CA TRP A 109 -10.27 2.68 -9.96
C TRP A 109 -11.06 3.96 -10.33
N ARG A 110 -11.78 3.96 -11.45
CA ARG A 110 -12.60 5.12 -11.89
C ARG A 110 -13.86 5.32 -11.05
N SER A 111 -14.53 4.25 -10.64
CA SER A 111 -15.77 4.38 -9.85
C SER A 111 -15.54 4.73 -8.38
N THR A 112 -14.36 4.44 -7.82
CA THR A 112 -14.05 4.77 -6.40
C THR A 112 -13.50 6.18 -6.24
N ILE A 113 -12.82 6.74 -7.25
CA ILE A 113 -12.25 8.10 -7.22
C ILE A 113 -13.27 9.17 -7.67
N MET A 114 -14.31 8.82 -8.43
CA MET A 114 -15.36 9.76 -8.88
C MET A 114 -16.64 9.78 -8.02
N GLN A 115 -16.71 9.03 -6.91
CA GLN A 115 -17.92 8.95 -6.06
C GLN A 115 -17.76 9.47 -4.62
N GLN A 116 -16.72 10.26 -4.33
CA GLN A 116 -16.69 11.12 -3.12
C GLN A 116 -16.19 12.51 -3.47
#